data_AF-A0A9E3CW82-F1
#
_entry.id   AF-A0A9E3CW82-F1
#
_cell.length_a   1.000
_cell.length_b   1.000
_cell.length_c   1.000
_cell.angle_alpha   90.00
_cell.angle_beta   90.00
_cell.angle_gamma   90.00
#
_symmetry.space_group_name_H-M   'P 1'
#
loop_
_entity.id
_entity.type
_entity.pdbx_description
1 polymer ?
#
loop_
_entity_poly.entity_id
_entity_poly.type
_entity_poly.pdbx_seq_one_letter_code
_entity_poly.pdbx_strand_id
1 'polypeptide(L)'
;MDWRICRTTVILLWLVCSAMPHLSAAAQDSTTAALLTEVRKTFTLGGKPIPPEIFRDFGDGNLADSLPIWVTVDLRAAIDSNLYFDDIKQSGDWVIQRKPAPGSLNGMEETAYTYIGPAENGLLVVLATYSGGGSGEFFTLHLLSLDAALAFYSGGKVYDRINLTNLRSMPLGDRWGGEIHVEKNTVRIITTRKGPADQSGAREERTIEAKMP
;
A
#
# COMPACT_ATOMS: atom_id res chain seq x y z
N MET A 1 -49.25 -12.47 73.51
CA MET A 1 -48.53 -13.47 72.71
C MET A 1 -48.86 -13.19 71.25
N ASP A 2 -47.99 -12.85 70.31
CA ASP A 2 -46.58 -12.48 70.31
C ASP A 2 -46.31 -11.66 69.03
N TRP A 3 -45.56 -10.57 69.20
CA TRP A 3 -44.46 -10.05 68.37
C TRP A 3 -44.29 -10.57 66.92
N ARG A 4 -44.22 -9.68 65.91
CA ARG A 4 -42.97 -9.31 65.19
C ARG A 4 -43.18 -8.34 64.01
N ILE A 5 -42.41 -7.26 64.11
CA ILE A 5 -42.00 -6.29 63.09
C ILE A 5 -41.33 -7.02 61.92
N CYS A 6 -41.74 -6.73 60.68
CA CYS A 6 -40.98 -7.14 59.49
C CYS A 6 -40.43 -5.91 58.76
N ARG A 7 -39.10 -5.85 58.71
CA ARG A 7 -38.27 -4.71 58.32
C ARG A 7 -38.25 -4.50 56.80
N THR A 8 -38.29 -3.23 56.45
CA THR A 8 -37.87 -2.61 55.19
C THR A 8 -36.49 -3.12 54.74
N THR A 9 -36.37 -3.62 53.51
CA THR A 9 -35.07 -3.87 52.86
C THR A 9 -35.02 -3.06 51.57
N VAL A 10 -34.28 -1.95 51.59
CA VAL A 10 -33.92 -1.17 50.40
C VAL A 10 -32.69 -1.83 49.80
N ILE A 11 -32.81 -2.38 48.59
CA ILE A 11 -31.66 -2.91 47.83
C ILE A 11 -31.01 -1.72 47.13
N LEU A 12 -29.82 -1.33 47.61
CA LEU A 12 -28.97 -0.33 46.98
C LEU A 12 -28.23 -1.00 45.81
N LEU A 13 -28.66 -0.72 44.58
CA LEU A 13 -28.01 -1.20 43.36
C LEU A 13 -26.74 -0.38 43.14
N TRP A 14 -25.57 -0.96 43.41
CA TRP A 14 -24.28 -0.36 43.12
C TRP A 14 -24.07 -0.31 41.61
N LEU A 15 -24.04 0.91 41.06
CA LEU A 15 -23.65 1.19 39.69
C LEU A 15 -22.13 0.93 39.57
N VAL A 16 -21.75 -0.22 39.03
CA VAL A 16 -20.36 -0.48 38.64
C VAL A 16 -20.09 0.30 37.35
N CYS A 17 -19.58 1.52 37.50
CA CYS A 17 -18.95 2.26 36.41
C CYS A 17 -17.79 1.42 35.88
N SER A 18 -18.04 0.72 34.77
CA SER A 18 -17.01 0.01 34.03
C SER A 18 -16.13 1.05 33.36
N ALA A 19 -15.04 1.44 34.03
CA ALA A 19 -13.96 2.20 33.43
C ALA A 19 -13.30 1.31 32.36
N MET A 20 -13.79 1.41 31.12
CA MET A 20 -13.04 0.89 29.99
C MET A 20 -11.71 1.64 29.92
N PRO A 21 -10.57 0.95 29.79
CA PRO A 21 -9.29 1.62 29.65
C PRO A 21 -9.33 2.42 28.35
N HIS A 22 -9.41 3.75 28.47
CA HIS A 22 -9.06 4.65 27.40
C HIS A 22 -7.60 4.35 27.05
N LEU A 23 -7.35 3.64 25.95
CA LEU A 23 -6.03 3.58 25.35
C LEU A 23 -5.54 5.03 25.19
N SER A 24 -4.43 5.34 25.85
CA SER A 24 -3.83 6.67 25.81
C SER A 24 -3.46 7.01 24.37
N ALA A 25 -3.80 8.22 23.90
CA ALA A 25 -3.44 8.73 22.58
C ALA A 25 -1.94 8.56 22.29
N ALA A 26 -1.08 8.72 23.31
CA ALA A 26 0.37 8.53 23.18
C ALA A 26 0.79 7.09 22.80
N ALA A 27 0.01 6.07 23.17
CA ALA A 27 0.28 4.69 22.78
C ALA A 27 -0.22 4.37 21.35
N GLN A 28 -1.27 5.06 20.90
CA GLN A 28 -1.71 4.98 19.49
C GLN A 28 -0.73 5.70 18.56
N ASP A 29 -0.26 6.89 18.93
CA ASP A 29 0.70 7.66 18.14
C ASP A 29 2.02 6.89 17.94
N SER A 30 2.52 6.22 18.97
CA SER A 30 3.73 5.39 18.88
C SER A 30 3.53 4.16 17.98
N THR A 31 2.33 3.58 17.97
CA THR A 31 1.97 2.46 17.09
C THR A 31 1.89 2.90 15.64
N THR A 32 1.27 4.05 15.35
CA THR A 32 1.16 4.59 13.99
C THR A 32 2.53 4.99 13.44
N ALA A 33 3.37 5.63 14.25
CA ALA A 33 4.75 5.95 13.86
C ALA A 33 5.58 4.68 13.54
N ALA A 34 5.40 3.60 14.32
CA ALA A 34 6.05 2.32 14.04
C ALA A 34 5.60 1.73 12.70
N LEU A 35 4.30 1.79 12.38
CA LEU A 35 3.77 1.33 11.09
C LEU A 35 4.28 2.17 9.92
N LEU A 36 4.34 3.50 10.04
CA LEU A 36 4.95 4.36 9.02
C LEU A 36 6.42 4.01 8.80
N THR A 37 7.16 3.72 9.87
CA THR A 37 8.56 3.32 9.82
C THR A 37 8.73 1.97 9.12
N GLU A 38 7.83 1.02 9.39
CA GLU A 38 7.79 -0.27 8.71
C GLU A 38 7.61 -0.09 7.20
N VAL A 39 6.58 0.63 6.77
CA VAL A 39 6.31 0.85 5.34
C VAL A 39 7.51 1.51 4.66
N ARG A 40 8.14 2.51 5.30
CA ARG A 40 9.34 3.18 4.78
C ARG A 40 10.58 2.29 4.69
N LYS A 41 10.62 1.19 5.45
CA LYS A 41 11.79 0.30 5.51
C LYS A 41 11.63 -0.93 4.63
N THR A 42 10.45 -1.52 4.65
CA THR A 42 10.19 -2.84 4.04
C THR A 42 9.02 -2.84 3.09
N PHE A 43 8.30 -1.72 2.96
CA PHE A 43 7.06 -1.62 2.16
C PHE A 43 6.04 -2.69 2.53
N THR A 44 5.95 -2.96 3.83
CA THR A 44 4.97 -3.83 4.48
C THR A 44 4.20 -3.03 5.52
N LEU A 45 3.02 -3.53 5.88
CA LEU A 45 2.21 -2.95 6.95
C LEU A 45 1.75 -4.05 7.91
N GLY A 46 2.15 -3.98 9.17
CA GLY A 46 1.83 -5.01 10.16
C GLY A 46 2.43 -6.37 9.81
N GLY A 47 3.59 -6.38 9.15
CA GLY A 47 4.28 -7.58 8.66
C GLY A 47 3.70 -8.19 7.39
N LYS A 48 2.67 -7.56 6.79
CA LYS A 48 2.04 -8.04 5.55
C LYS A 48 2.48 -7.20 4.35
N PRO A 49 2.67 -7.81 3.17
CA PRO A 49 2.95 -7.05 1.96
C PRO A 49 1.79 -6.11 1.64
N ILE A 50 2.12 -4.91 1.16
CA ILE A 50 1.12 -4.00 0.57
C ILE A 50 0.59 -4.68 -0.71
N PRO A 51 -0.74 -4.69 -0.98
CA PRO A 51 -1.25 -5.41 -2.15
C PRO A 51 -0.76 -4.81 -3.47
N PRO A 52 -0.16 -5.62 -4.37
CA PRO A 52 0.28 -5.14 -5.69
C PRO A 52 -0.82 -4.49 -6.51
N GLU A 53 -2.07 -4.96 -6.43
CA GLU A 53 -3.17 -4.39 -7.21
C GLU A 53 -3.47 -2.90 -6.94
N ILE A 54 -2.96 -2.33 -5.85
CA ILE A 54 -2.98 -0.87 -5.65
C ILE A 54 -2.34 -0.12 -6.83
N PHE A 55 -1.27 -0.67 -7.43
CA PHE A 55 -0.61 -0.06 -8.59
C PHE A 55 -1.48 -0.11 -9.84
N ARG A 56 -2.31 -1.15 -9.98
CA ARG A 56 -3.32 -1.19 -11.03
C ARG A 56 -4.32 -0.04 -10.86
N ASP A 57 -4.76 0.24 -9.64
CA ASP A 57 -5.68 1.35 -9.35
C ASP A 57 -5.02 2.74 -9.47
N PHE A 58 -3.69 2.81 -9.29
CA PHE A 58 -2.87 3.97 -9.66
C PHE A 58 -2.70 4.16 -11.18
N GLY A 59 -3.41 3.38 -12.00
CA GLY A 59 -3.48 3.56 -13.45
C GLY A 59 -2.75 2.51 -14.27
N ASP A 60 -1.93 1.65 -13.65
CA ASP A 60 -1.14 0.65 -14.42
C ASP A 60 -2.01 -0.41 -15.09
N GLY A 61 -3.21 -0.68 -14.54
CA GLY A 61 -4.09 -1.75 -15.03
C GLY A 61 -4.92 -1.39 -16.26
N ASN A 62 -5.01 -0.12 -16.62
CA ASN A 62 -5.72 0.35 -17.82
C ASN A 62 -4.76 1.16 -18.71
N LEU A 63 -4.10 0.47 -19.63
CA LEU A 63 -3.13 1.09 -20.55
C LEU A 63 -3.75 2.11 -21.50
N ALA A 64 -5.07 2.06 -21.72
CA ALA A 64 -5.78 3.05 -22.52
C ALA A 64 -6.04 4.35 -21.75
N ASP A 65 -6.22 4.26 -20.42
CA ASP A 65 -6.45 5.38 -19.52
C ASP A 65 -5.50 5.33 -18.32
N SER A 66 -4.20 5.45 -18.60
CA SER A 66 -3.14 5.21 -17.62
C SER A 66 -2.91 6.35 -16.63
N LEU A 67 -3.82 7.33 -16.55
CA LEU A 67 -3.75 8.40 -15.56
C LEU A 67 -4.39 7.91 -14.25
N PRO A 68 -3.76 8.14 -13.09
CA PRO A 68 -4.32 7.71 -11.81
C PRO A 68 -5.60 8.46 -11.52
N ILE A 69 -6.73 7.76 -11.54
CA ILE A 69 -8.00 8.26 -10.99
C ILE A 69 -7.97 8.13 -9.47
N TRP A 70 -7.48 7.00 -8.99
CA TRP A 70 -7.23 6.79 -7.56
C TRP A 70 -5.79 7.19 -7.31
N VAL A 71 -5.60 8.24 -6.50
CA VAL A 71 -4.28 8.78 -6.18
C VAL A 71 -3.84 8.45 -4.77
N THR A 72 -4.77 8.11 -3.87
CA THR A 72 -4.47 7.78 -2.47
C THR A 72 -5.23 6.54 -2.05
N VAL A 73 -4.55 5.60 -1.39
CA VAL A 73 -5.13 4.41 -0.78
C VAL A 73 -4.88 4.43 0.73
N ASP A 74 -5.90 4.11 1.51
CA ASP A 74 -5.74 3.78 2.92
C ASP A 74 -5.19 2.36 3.05
N LEU A 75 -3.90 2.23 3.38
CA LEU A 75 -3.24 0.94 3.47
C LEU A 75 -3.83 0.06 4.58
N ARG A 76 -4.33 0.65 5.68
CA ARG A 76 -4.92 -0.14 6.76
C ARG A 76 -6.27 -0.72 6.38
N ALA A 77 -7.01 -0.03 5.52
CA ALA A 77 -8.25 -0.53 4.96
C ALA A 77 -8.01 -1.49 3.79
N ALA A 78 -6.91 -1.33 3.05
CA ALA A 78 -6.57 -2.17 1.89
C ALA A 78 -6.09 -3.57 2.26
N ILE A 79 -5.22 -3.66 3.29
CA ILE A 79 -4.73 -4.94 3.81
C ILE A 79 -5.90 -5.80 4.28
N ASP A 80 -5.94 -7.06 3.82
CA ASP A 80 -7.01 -8.04 4.08
C ASP A 80 -8.41 -7.65 3.55
N SER A 81 -8.51 -6.62 2.70
CA SER A 81 -9.79 -6.25 2.10
C SER A 81 -10.24 -7.25 1.04
N ASN A 82 -11.56 -7.39 0.89
CA ASN A 82 -12.15 -8.13 -0.24
C ASN A 82 -11.86 -7.47 -1.60
N LEU A 83 -11.33 -6.26 -1.66
CA LEU A 83 -10.95 -5.63 -2.92
C LEU A 83 -9.62 -6.19 -3.44
N TYR A 84 -8.70 -6.55 -2.53
CA TYR A 84 -7.34 -6.99 -2.84
C TYR A 84 -7.02 -8.38 -2.27
N PHE A 85 -8.03 -9.26 -2.19
CA PHE A 85 -7.93 -10.55 -1.49
C PHE A 85 -7.23 -11.66 -2.28
N ASP A 86 -6.97 -11.46 -3.57
CA ASP A 86 -6.28 -12.43 -4.41
C ASP A 86 -4.89 -12.77 -3.86
N ASP A 87 -4.40 -13.98 -4.18
CA ASP A 87 -3.19 -14.55 -3.61
C ASP A 87 -1.94 -13.69 -3.90
N ILE A 88 -1.25 -13.26 -2.84
CA ILE A 88 -0.03 -12.45 -2.88
C ILE A 88 1.17 -13.32 -2.52
N LYS A 89 2.18 -13.36 -3.40
CA LYS A 89 3.40 -14.16 -3.23
C LYS A 89 4.66 -13.34 -3.41
N GLN A 90 5.66 -13.65 -2.58
CA GLN A 90 7.02 -13.17 -2.78
C GLN A 90 7.77 -14.09 -3.75
N SER A 91 8.47 -13.51 -4.72
CA SER A 91 9.38 -14.22 -5.64
C SER A 91 10.65 -13.38 -5.85
N GLY A 92 11.72 -13.70 -5.11
CA GLY A 92 12.88 -12.82 -5.02
C GLY A 92 12.48 -11.47 -4.43
N ASP A 93 12.86 -10.37 -5.06
CA ASP A 93 12.50 -9.01 -4.63
C ASP A 93 11.10 -8.55 -5.09
N TRP A 94 10.38 -9.40 -5.83
CA TRP A 94 9.06 -9.10 -6.36
C TRP A 94 7.95 -9.62 -5.45
N VAL A 95 6.98 -8.75 -5.17
CA VAL A 95 5.69 -9.09 -4.58
C VAL A 95 4.68 -9.17 -5.72
N ILE A 96 4.05 -10.32 -5.90
CA ILE A 96 3.22 -10.64 -7.07
C ILE A 96 1.81 -10.98 -6.61
N GLN A 97 0.81 -10.42 -7.29
CA GLN A 97 -0.59 -10.76 -7.13
C GLN A 97 -1.16 -11.15 -8.49
N ARG A 98 -1.87 -12.28 -8.53
CA ARG A 98 -2.48 -12.82 -9.75
C ARG A 98 -3.97 -12.99 -9.55
N LYS A 99 -4.74 -12.65 -10.58
CA LYS A 99 -6.17 -12.94 -10.61
C LYS A 99 -6.60 -13.62 -11.90
N PRO A 100 -7.65 -14.45 -11.86
CA PRO A 100 -8.25 -15.01 -13.06
C PRO A 100 -8.70 -13.90 -14.03
N ALA A 101 -8.33 -14.04 -15.29
CA ALA A 101 -8.76 -13.16 -16.37
C ALA A 101 -9.35 -13.98 -17.52
N PRO A 102 -10.62 -14.44 -17.39
CA PRO A 102 -11.27 -15.22 -18.42
C PRO A 102 -11.34 -14.42 -19.73
N GLY A 103 -10.75 -14.97 -20.79
CA GLY A 103 -10.68 -14.30 -22.10
C GLY A 103 -9.34 -13.64 -22.41
N SER A 104 -8.40 -13.59 -21.45
CA SER A 104 -7.00 -13.24 -21.77
C SER A 104 -6.26 -14.44 -22.37
N LEU A 105 -5.15 -14.19 -23.07
CA LEU A 105 -4.36 -15.24 -23.73
C LEU A 105 -3.80 -16.27 -22.73
N ASN A 106 -3.38 -15.81 -21.56
CA ASN A 106 -2.75 -16.64 -20.53
C ASN A 106 -3.73 -16.99 -19.37
N GLY A 107 -4.98 -16.54 -19.46
CA GLY A 107 -6.04 -16.81 -18.48
C GLY A 107 -5.88 -16.11 -17.12
N MET A 108 -4.84 -15.30 -16.94
CA MET A 108 -4.50 -14.63 -15.69
C MET A 108 -4.04 -13.20 -15.95
N GLU A 109 -4.48 -12.26 -15.12
CA GLU A 109 -3.84 -10.95 -14.96
C GLU A 109 -2.80 -11.05 -13.84
N GLU A 110 -1.74 -10.26 -13.96
CA GLU A 110 -0.69 -10.16 -12.95
C GLU A 110 -0.35 -8.70 -12.68
N THR A 111 -0.27 -8.34 -11.41
CA THR A 111 0.34 -7.10 -10.95
C THR A 111 1.44 -7.46 -9.98
N ALA A 112 2.61 -6.86 -10.14
CA ALA A 112 3.71 -7.06 -9.22
C ALA A 112 4.43 -5.76 -8.91
N TYR A 113 5.23 -5.76 -7.86
CA TYR A 113 6.15 -4.65 -7.59
C TYR A 113 7.42 -5.12 -6.90
N THR A 114 8.45 -4.30 -6.99
CA THR A 114 9.61 -4.34 -6.13
C THR A 114 9.85 -2.97 -5.49
N TYR A 115 10.11 -2.96 -4.19
CA TYR A 115 10.38 -1.74 -3.45
C TYR A 115 11.87 -1.39 -3.55
N ILE A 116 12.18 -0.27 -4.19
CA ILE A 116 13.56 0.17 -4.40
C ILE A 116 14.13 0.80 -3.13
N GLY A 117 13.29 1.55 -2.41
CA GLY A 117 13.68 2.23 -1.17
C GLY A 117 13.13 3.64 -1.06
N PRO A 118 13.40 4.33 0.06
CA PRO A 118 13.01 5.71 0.24
C PRO A 118 14.08 6.68 -0.29
N ALA A 119 13.64 7.81 -0.85
CA ALA A 119 14.46 9.00 -1.02
C ALA A 119 14.73 9.69 0.33
N GLU A 120 15.71 10.60 0.39
CA GLU A 120 16.10 11.32 1.61
C GLU A 120 14.97 12.17 2.21
N ASN A 121 14.09 12.72 1.35
CA ASN A 121 12.89 13.42 1.78
C ASN A 121 11.72 12.49 2.18
N GLY A 122 11.94 11.18 2.16
CA GLY A 122 10.97 10.18 2.59
C GLY A 122 9.96 9.76 1.52
N LEU A 123 10.09 10.18 0.26
CA LEU A 123 9.29 9.60 -0.82
C LEU A 123 9.68 8.15 -1.07
N LEU A 124 8.69 7.28 -1.25
CA LEU A 124 8.91 5.86 -1.52
C LEU A 124 9.05 5.66 -3.02
N VAL A 125 10.05 4.89 -3.44
CA VAL A 125 10.29 4.57 -4.85
C VAL A 125 9.96 3.10 -5.08
N VAL A 126 8.99 2.84 -5.95
CA VAL A 126 8.51 1.48 -6.26
C VAL A 126 8.51 1.26 -7.77
N LEU A 127 9.07 0.14 -8.21
CA LEU A 127 8.91 -0.32 -9.58
C LEU A 127 7.76 -1.33 -9.61
N ALA A 128 6.70 -1.01 -10.33
CA ALA A 128 5.55 -1.89 -10.52
C ALA A 128 5.54 -2.47 -11.94
N THR A 129 4.90 -3.63 -12.07
CA THR A 129 4.58 -4.25 -13.36
C THR A 129 3.12 -4.64 -13.44
N TYR A 130 2.60 -4.60 -14.66
CA TYR A 130 1.28 -5.12 -14.98
C TYR A 130 1.30 -5.95 -16.26
N SER A 131 0.62 -7.10 -16.22
CA SER A 131 0.27 -7.89 -17.40
C SER A 131 -1.24 -8.15 -17.41
N GLY A 132 -1.90 -7.69 -18.48
CA GLY A 132 -3.33 -7.91 -18.75
C GLY A 132 -3.69 -9.36 -19.14
N GLY A 133 -2.78 -10.32 -18.94
CA GLY A 133 -2.90 -11.69 -19.44
C GLY A 133 -2.66 -11.86 -20.93
N GLY A 134 -2.18 -10.82 -21.61
CA GLY A 134 -1.60 -10.89 -22.95
C GLY A 134 -0.13 -11.31 -22.92
N SER A 135 0.61 -10.99 -23.99
CA SER A 135 2.06 -11.23 -24.00
C SER A 135 2.87 -10.11 -23.35
N GLY A 136 2.31 -8.90 -23.25
CA GLY A 136 3.00 -7.71 -22.74
C GLY A 136 3.13 -7.69 -21.22
N GLU A 137 4.17 -7.01 -20.76
CA GLU A 137 4.49 -6.78 -19.35
C GLU A 137 4.96 -5.33 -19.21
N PHE A 138 4.14 -4.46 -18.64
CA PHE A 138 4.37 -3.03 -18.65
C PHE A 138 4.94 -2.58 -17.30
N PHE A 139 6.06 -1.87 -17.34
CA PHE A 139 6.75 -1.40 -16.15
C PHE A 139 6.44 0.08 -15.90
N THR A 140 6.16 0.43 -14.65
CA THR A 140 5.95 1.81 -14.21
C THR A 140 6.76 2.08 -12.94
N LEU A 141 7.53 3.16 -12.94
CA LEU A 141 8.18 3.66 -11.73
C LEU A 141 7.24 4.64 -11.02
N HIS A 142 6.97 4.41 -9.74
CA HIS A 142 6.11 5.24 -8.90
C HIS A 142 6.93 5.95 -7.82
N LEU A 143 6.59 7.22 -7.58
CA LEU A 143 7.01 8.01 -6.42
C LEU A 143 5.79 8.23 -5.53
N LEU A 144 5.87 7.75 -4.29
CA LEU A 144 4.74 7.71 -3.37
C LEU A 144 5.02 8.52 -2.10
N SER A 145 4.04 9.28 -1.63
CA SER A 145 4.04 9.84 -0.28
C SER A 145 3.37 8.88 0.70
N LEU A 146 3.77 8.96 1.97
CA LEU A 146 3.21 8.17 3.05
C LEU A 146 2.93 9.05 4.25
N ASP A 147 1.65 9.17 4.58
CA ASP A 147 1.15 10.11 5.58
C ASP A 147 0.17 9.43 6.53
N ALA A 148 0.28 9.70 7.82
CA ALA A 148 -0.75 9.32 8.78
C ALA A 148 -1.89 10.35 8.79
N ALA A 149 -3.12 9.88 8.94
CA ALA A 149 -4.29 10.70 9.12
C ALA A 149 -5.25 10.01 10.08
N LEU A 150 -6.27 10.73 10.56
CA LEU A 150 -7.39 10.12 11.24
C LEU A 150 -8.53 9.86 10.25
N ALA A 151 -9.29 8.80 10.51
CA ALA A 151 -10.50 8.46 9.78
C ALA A 151 -11.54 7.86 10.73
N PHE A 152 -12.77 7.68 10.23
CA PHE A 152 -13.85 7.05 10.97
C PHE A 152 -14.22 5.73 10.31
N TYR A 153 -14.37 4.68 11.10
CA TYR A 153 -15.11 3.50 10.67
C TYR A 153 -16.59 3.84 10.48
N SER A 154 -17.34 2.98 9.79
CA SER A 154 -18.78 3.15 9.56
C SER A 154 -19.60 3.35 10.85
N GLY A 155 -19.16 2.76 11.97
CA GLY A 155 -19.75 2.95 13.30
C GLY A 155 -19.34 4.24 14.02
N GLY A 156 -18.62 5.15 13.38
CA GLY A 156 -18.17 6.43 13.96
C GLY A 156 -16.95 6.32 14.89
N LYS A 157 -16.37 5.14 15.07
CA LYS A 157 -15.11 4.96 15.82
C LYS A 157 -13.95 5.53 15.01
N VAL A 158 -13.15 6.40 15.63
CA VAL A 158 -11.92 6.94 15.04
C VAL A 158 -10.84 5.85 14.93
N TYR A 159 -10.07 5.88 13.85
CA TYR A 159 -8.86 5.10 13.70
C TYR A 159 -7.78 5.87 12.96
N ASP A 160 -6.53 5.45 13.21
CA ASP A 160 -5.36 5.93 12.49
C ASP A 160 -5.36 5.28 11.11
N ARG A 161 -5.38 6.11 10.08
CA ARG A 161 -5.26 5.76 8.67
C ARG A 161 -3.83 6.00 8.20
N ILE A 162 -3.34 5.14 7.31
CA ILE A 162 -2.04 5.30 6.67
C ILE A 162 -2.30 5.47 5.18
N ASN A 163 -2.17 6.70 4.71
CA ASN A 163 -2.37 7.08 3.32
C ASN A 163 -1.10 6.83 2.52
N LEU A 164 -1.19 6.00 1.49
CA LEU A 164 -0.19 5.89 0.43
C LEU A 164 -0.70 6.68 -0.76
N THR A 165 0.00 7.75 -1.13
CA THR A 165 -0.41 8.62 -2.24
C THR A 165 0.58 8.52 -3.40
N ASN A 166 0.10 8.21 -4.59
CA ASN A 166 0.87 8.31 -5.82
C ASN A 166 1.02 9.77 -6.23
N LEU A 167 2.26 10.28 -6.20
CA LEU A 167 2.59 11.65 -6.61
C LEU A 167 3.03 11.72 -8.07
N ARG A 168 3.66 10.65 -8.56
CA ARG A 168 4.20 10.60 -9.92
C ARG A 168 4.39 9.15 -10.35
N SER A 169 3.84 8.84 -11.51
CA SER A 169 4.13 7.61 -12.24
C SER A 169 4.93 7.94 -13.50
N MET A 170 5.91 7.09 -13.81
CA MET A 170 6.66 7.17 -15.05
C MET A 170 6.67 5.80 -15.74
N PRO A 171 5.92 5.65 -16.85
CA PRO A 171 5.97 4.44 -17.65
C PRO A 171 7.39 4.22 -18.19
N LEU A 172 7.91 3.01 -17.99
CA LEU A 172 9.20 2.56 -18.51
C LEU A 172 9.03 1.69 -19.77
N GLY A 173 7.83 1.18 -20.01
CA GLY A 173 7.45 0.47 -21.23
C GLY A 173 7.32 -1.04 -21.08
N ASP A 174 7.05 -1.70 -22.20
CA ASP A 174 6.84 -3.15 -22.29
C ASP A 174 8.17 -3.92 -22.22
N ARG A 175 8.25 -4.87 -21.28
CA ARG A 175 9.42 -5.72 -20.98
C ARG A 175 10.68 -4.91 -20.73
N TRP A 176 10.53 -3.79 -20.02
CA TRP A 176 11.66 -2.95 -19.63
C TRP A 176 12.71 -3.78 -18.88
N GLY A 177 13.99 -3.47 -19.13
CA GLY A 177 15.11 -4.10 -18.45
C GLY A 177 16.15 -3.05 -18.09
N GLY A 178 16.65 -3.11 -16.86
CA GLY A 178 17.53 -2.08 -16.35
C GLY A 178 17.72 -2.11 -14.84
N GLU A 179 18.22 -1.00 -14.32
CA GLU A 179 18.50 -0.80 -12.90
C GLU A 179 17.89 0.53 -12.44
N ILE A 180 17.43 0.57 -11.18
CA ILE A 180 16.94 1.78 -10.54
C ILE A 180 17.72 1.97 -9.24
N HIS A 181 18.29 3.17 -9.08
CA HIS A 181 19.09 3.55 -7.93
C HIS A 181 18.50 4.82 -7.31
N VAL A 182 18.37 4.86 -5.99
CA VAL A 182 17.95 6.05 -5.25
C VAL A 182 19.18 6.63 -4.55
N GLU A 183 19.53 7.86 -4.90
CA GLU A 183 20.66 8.60 -4.33
C GLU A 183 20.14 9.95 -3.82
N LYS A 184 20.01 10.08 -2.50
CA LYS A 184 19.35 11.23 -1.86
C LYS A 184 17.92 11.41 -2.37
N ASN A 185 17.63 12.52 -3.05
CA ASN A 185 16.35 12.82 -3.70
C ASN A 185 16.40 12.64 -5.22
N THR A 186 17.43 11.97 -5.75
CA THR A 186 17.55 11.67 -7.18
C THR A 186 17.30 10.19 -7.38
N VAL A 187 16.43 9.85 -8.33
CA VAL A 187 16.26 8.48 -8.81
C VAL A 187 16.96 8.36 -10.16
N ARG A 188 18.02 7.55 -10.21
CA ARG A 188 18.77 7.22 -11.43
C ARG A 188 18.20 5.94 -12.02
N ILE A 189 17.84 6.01 -13.28
CA ILE A 189 17.17 4.94 -14.02
C ILE A 189 18.07 4.61 -15.20
N ILE A 190 18.50 3.37 -15.24
CA ILE A 190 19.42 2.88 -16.25
C ILE A 190 18.69 1.85 -17.08
N THR A 191 18.39 2.18 -18.32
CA THR A 191 17.69 1.29 -19.25
C THR A 191 18.72 0.57 -20.11
N THR A 192 18.63 -0.76 -20.13
CA THR A 192 19.49 -1.64 -20.93
C THR A 192 18.73 -2.33 -22.04
N ARG A 193 17.40 -2.23 -22.03
CA ARG A 193 16.50 -2.79 -23.04
C ARG A 193 15.39 -1.79 -23.35
N LYS A 194 15.23 -1.44 -24.63
CA LYS A 194 14.19 -0.49 -25.08
C LYS A 194 12.85 -1.15 -25.42
N GLY A 195 12.83 -2.48 -25.55
CA GLY A 195 11.57 -3.19 -25.81
C GLY A 195 11.72 -4.69 -26.05
N PRO A 196 10.62 -5.35 -26.43
CA PRO A 196 10.52 -6.81 -26.49
C PRO A 196 11.53 -7.48 -27.42
N ALA A 197 11.89 -6.83 -28.52
CA ALA A 197 12.78 -7.38 -29.55
C ALA A 197 14.18 -6.74 -29.58
N ASP A 198 14.42 -5.69 -28.78
CA ASP A 198 15.67 -4.93 -28.83
C ASP A 198 16.48 -5.11 -27.54
N GLN A 199 17.31 -6.14 -27.53
CA GLN A 199 18.35 -6.37 -26.52
C GLN A 199 19.66 -5.63 -26.84
N SER A 200 19.71 -4.90 -27.96
CA SER A 200 20.89 -4.13 -28.41
C SER A 200 20.89 -2.69 -27.92
N GLY A 201 19.84 -2.30 -27.18
CA GLY A 201 19.68 -0.96 -26.64
C GLY A 201 20.94 -0.50 -25.94
N ALA A 202 21.52 0.61 -26.42
CA ALA A 202 22.58 1.29 -25.70
C ALA A 202 22.10 1.56 -24.27
N ARG A 203 22.99 1.38 -23.29
CA ARG A 203 22.72 1.73 -21.90
C ARG A 203 22.37 3.22 -21.84
N GLU A 204 21.10 3.51 -21.57
CA GLU A 204 20.59 4.88 -21.47
C GLU A 204 20.34 5.21 -20.01
N GLU A 205 20.91 6.32 -19.57
CA GLU A 205 20.74 6.82 -18.22
C GLU A 205 19.81 8.04 -18.23
N ARG A 206 18.83 8.01 -17.33
CA ARG A 206 17.97 9.16 -17.03
C ARG A 206 17.92 9.34 -15.53
N THR A 207 17.92 10.59 -15.09
CA THR A 207 17.65 10.95 -13.70
C THR A 207 16.31 11.66 -13.59
N ILE A 208 15.61 11.41 -12.49
CA ILE A 208 14.45 12.20 -12.08
C ILE A 208 14.66 12.65 -10.63
N GLU A 209 14.14 13.83 -10.30
CA GLU A 209 14.09 14.29 -8.92
C GLU A 209 12.83 13.73 -8.23
N ALA A 210 13.02 13.08 -7.08
CA ALA A 210 11.97 12.72 -6.15
C ALA A 210 11.55 13.97 -5.38
N LYS A 211 10.76 14.82 -6.02
CA LYS A 211 10.33 16.10 -5.46
C LYS A 211 8.94 16.00 -4.84
N MET A 212 8.80 16.51 -3.61
CA MET A 212 7.49 16.77 -3.00
C MET A 212 6.80 17.95 -3.71
N PRO A 213 5.48 17.90 -3.94
CA PRO A 213 4.70 19.02 -4.48
C PRO A 213 4.86 20.31 -3.68
#